data_AF-A0A7W8C3H4-F1
#
_entry.id   AF-A0A7W8C3H4-F1
#
_cell.length_a   1.000
_cell.length_b   1.000
_cell.length_c   1.000
_cell.angle_alpha   90.00
_cell.angle_beta   90.00
_cell.angle_gamma   90.00
#
_symmetry.space_group_name_H-M   'P 1'
#
loop_
_entity.id
_entity.type
_entity.pdbx_description
1 polymer ?
#
loop_
_entity_poly.entity_id
_entity_poly.type
_entity_poly.pdbx_seq_one_letter_code
_entity_poly.pdbx_strand_id
1 'polypeptide(L)'
;MFTGNMLTLGLFWAGYICLAGGAFALWLPVLGLLPLPVLIVALILRHMAAARQDTLSESHAQWQLHTFWLLFFLLVVLVGLFAAMGIVYSEVAVLDLVEGIGTAYSANQIDLSVVLERFWAIGEIRYFTCAGLLWLVLALVWPLKRVLQGAWAVFAGCPPAGLGRGARWLALAAAVAIQGGLMALVVVI
;
A
#
# COMPACT_ATOMS: atom_id res chain seq x y z
N MET A 1 0.00 10.27 -26.36
CA MET A 1 -1.04 11.24 -25.99
C MET A 1 -2.30 10.44 -25.75
N PHE A 2 -2.94 10.54 -24.58
CA PHE A 2 -4.16 9.79 -24.26
C PHE A 2 -5.21 10.06 -25.35
N THR A 3 -5.73 9.00 -25.98
CA THR A 3 -6.74 9.11 -27.04
C THR A 3 -8.16 9.29 -26.47
N GLY A 4 -8.30 9.37 -25.14
CA GLY A 4 -9.57 9.50 -24.43
C GLY A 4 -9.87 10.93 -23.95
N ASN A 5 -11.16 11.28 -23.96
CA ASN A 5 -11.72 12.52 -23.38
C ASN A 5 -11.19 12.78 -21.97
N MET A 6 -11.19 14.05 -21.52
CA MET A 6 -10.76 14.50 -20.18
C MET A 6 -11.26 13.62 -19.01
N LEU A 7 -12.43 12.98 -19.17
CA LEU A 7 -12.99 11.98 -18.26
C LEU A 7 -12.07 10.77 -17.99
N THR A 8 -11.42 10.22 -19.03
CA THR A 8 -10.52 9.06 -18.88
C THR A 8 -9.26 9.42 -18.10
N LEU A 9 -8.70 10.60 -18.35
CA LEU A 9 -7.58 11.14 -17.58
C LEU A 9 -7.98 11.36 -16.11
N GLY A 10 -9.17 11.91 -15.88
CA GLY A 10 -9.74 12.08 -14.53
C GLY A 10 -9.92 10.77 -13.78
N LEU A 11 -10.37 9.70 -14.46
CA LEU A 11 -10.51 8.37 -13.87
C LEU A 11 -9.16 7.74 -13.50
N PHE A 12 -8.11 7.95 -14.32
CA PHE A 12 -6.77 7.51 -13.94
C PHE A 12 -6.25 8.24 -12.70
N TRP A 13 -6.43 9.56 -12.63
CA TRP A 13 -6.08 10.35 -11.44
C TRP A 13 -6.85 9.88 -10.19
N ALA A 14 -8.17 9.70 -10.31
CA ALA A 14 -8.99 9.18 -9.23
C ALA A 14 -8.49 7.79 -8.76
N GLY A 15 -8.13 6.90 -9.69
CA GLY A 15 -7.54 5.61 -9.38
C GLY A 15 -6.23 5.71 -8.60
N TYR A 16 -5.33 6.61 -8.98
CA TYR A 16 -4.08 6.83 -8.24
C TYR A 16 -4.30 7.44 -6.86
N ILE A 17 -5.26 8.36 -6.70
CA ILE A 17 -5.63 8.93 -5.39
C ILE A 17 -6.20 7.86 -4.47
N CYS A 18 -7.11 7.01 -4.97
CA CYS A 18 -7.66 5.89 -4.21
C CYS A 18 -6.58 4.88 -3.79
N LEU A 19 -5.64 4.55 -4.70
CA LEU A 19 -4.50 3.69 -4.38
C LEU A 19 -3.53 4.34 -3.38
N ALA A 20 -3.32 5.66 -3.47
CA ALA A 20 -2.54 6.41 -2.49
C ALA A 20 -3.19 6.29 -1.11
N GLY A 21 -4.51 6.50 -1.01
CA GLY A 21 -5.27 6.32 0.22
C GLY A 21 -5.08 4.92 0.84
N GLY A 22 -5.12 3.87 0.02
CA GLY A 22 -4.83 2.51 0.47
C GLY A 22 -3.42 2.32 1.06
N ALA A 23 -2.42 3.06 0.58
CA ALA A 23 -1.07 3.02 1.15
C ALA A 23 -0.99 3.69 2.55
N PHE A 24 -2.04 4.42 2.96
CA PHE A 24 -2.20 4.98 4.30
C PHE A 24 -3.17 4.18 5.18
N ALA A 25 -3.59 2.98 4.75
CA ALA A 25 -4.50 2.14 5.53
C ALA A 25 -3.94 1.76 6.91
N LEU A 26 -2.62 1.70 7.07
CA LEU A 26 -1.95 1.46 8.36
C LEU A 26 -2.00 2.67 9.31
N TRP A 27 -2.29 3.86 8.81
CA TRP A 27 -2.47 5.05 9.64
C TRP A 27 -3.94 5.27 9.96
N LEU A 28 -4.79 5.05 8.95
CA LEU A 28 -6.22 5.20 9.07
C LEU A 28 -6.89 4.00 8.41
N PRO A 29 -7.31 2.97 9.18
CA PRO A 29 -7.84 1.71 8.65
C PRO A 29 -9.01 1.86 7.68
N VAL A 30 -9.84 2.90 7.85
CA VAL A 30 -10.94 3.23 6.93
C VAL A 30 -10.46 3.43 5.48
N LEU A 31 -9.20 3.83 5.28
CA LEU A 31 -8.63 4.05 3.96
C LEU A 31 -8.31 2.75 3.22
N GLY A 32 -8.28 1.61 3.92
CA GLY A 32 -8.04 0.29 3.32
C GLY A 32 -9.12 -0.14 2.31
N LEU A 33 -10.30 0.49 2.34
CA LEU A 33 -11.38 0.21 1.40
C LEU A 33 -11.31 1.04 0.11
N LEU A 34 -10.55 2.15 0.10
CA LEU A 34 -10.44 3.02 -1.09
C LEU A 34 -9.90 2.32 -2.34
N PRO A 35 -8.97 1.35 -2.26
CA PRO A 35 -8.48 0.64 -3.43
C PRO A 35 -9.53 -0.23 -4.14
N LEU A 36 -10.62 -0.63 -3.47
CA LEU A 36 -11.64 -1.54 -4.03
C LEU A 36 -12.29 -1.03 -5.33
N PRO A 37 -12.82 0.20 -5.39
CA PRO A 37 -13.39 0.73 -6.63
C PRO A 37 -12.38 0.80 -7.79
N VAL A 38 -11.08 0.91 -7.49
CA VAL A 38 -10.03 0.97 -8.53
C VAL A 38 -9.95 -0.34 -9.32
N LEU A 39 -10.24 -1.49 -8.71
CA LEU A 39 -10.27 -2.77 -9.41
C LEU A 39 -11.29 -2.75 -10.55
N ILE A 40 -12.52 -2.32 -10.25
CA ILE A 40 -13.62 -2.28 -11.23
C ILE A 40 -13.31 -1.25 -12.32
N VAL A 41 -12.89 -0.04 -11.92
CA VAL A 41 -12.60 1.05 -12.85
C VAL A 41 -11.42 0.70 -13.76
N ALA A 42 -10.33 0.15 -13.22
CA ALA A 42 -9.15 -0.18 -14.00
C ALA A 42 -9.40 -1.36 -14.97
N LEU A 43 -10.25 -2.32 -14.61
CA LEU A 43 -10.68 -3.37 -15.55
C LEU A 43 -11.49 -2.78 -16.72
N ILE A 44 -12.48 -1.92 -16.44
CA ILE A 44 -13.27 -1.26 -17.48
C ILE A 44 -12.38 -0.42 -18.39
N LEU A 45 -11.48 0.38 -17.82
CA LEU A 45 -10.55 1.22 -18.58
C LEU A 45 -9.61 0.37 -19.44
N ARG A 46 -9.14 -0.78 -18.96
CA ARG A 46 -8.33 -1.72 -19.74
C ARG A 46 -9.11 -2.27 -20.94
N HIS A 47 -10.35 -2.71 -20.74
CA HIS A 47 -11.20 -3.20 -21.83
C HIS A 47 -11.48 -2.12 -22.87
N MET A 48 -11.77 -0.89 -22.43
CA MET A 48 -11.98 0.25 -23.33
C MET A 48 -10.71 0.64 -24.10
N ALA A 49 -9.55 0.62 -23.43
CA ALA A 49 -8.27 0.91 -24.07
C ALA A 49 -7.91 -0.14 -25.13
N ALA A 50 -8.12 -1.42 -24.84
CA ALA A 50 -7.92 -2.51 -25.79
C ALA A 50 -8.84 -2.36 -27.02
N ALA A 51 -10.11 -2.01 -26.82
CA ALA A 51 -11.05 -1.76 -27.91
C ALA A 51 -10.65 -0.56 -28.79
N ARG A 52 -9.93 0.41 -28.23
CA ARG A 52 -9.45 1.62 -28.93
C ARG A 52 -8.00 1.52 -29.40
N GLN A 53 -7.32 0.38 -29.17
CA GLN A 53 -5.89 0.19 -29.42
C GLN A 53 -5.00 1.27 -28.74
N ASP A 54 -5.45 1.82 -27.62
CA ASP A 54 -4.72 2.83 -26.84
C ASP A 54 -3.78 2.15 -25.83
N THR A 55 -2.57 1.85 -26.32
CA THR A 55 -1.50 1.19 -25.55
C THR A 55 -1.07 1.97 -24.29
N LEU A 56 -1.21 3.30 -24.30
CA LEU A 56 -0.83 4.13 -23.16
C LEU A 56 -1.86 3.98 -22.03
N SER A 57 -3.15 4.13 -22.35
CA SER A 57 -4.23 3.93 -21.38
C SER A 57 -4.25 2.50 -20.82
N GLU A 58 -3.98 1.51 -21.66
CA GLU A 58 -3.85 0.11 -21.23
C GLU A 58 -2.71 -0.07 -20.21
N SER A 59 -1.55 0.55 -20.47
CA SER A 59 -0.39 0.47 -19.57
C SER A 59 -0.67 1.09 -18.19
N HIS A 60 -1.43 2.19 -18.14
CA HIS A 60 -1.84 2.82 -16.88
C HIS A 60 -2.85 1.97 -16.11
N ALA A 61 -3.86 1.43 -16.80
CA ALA A 61 -4.85 0.55 -16.20
C ALA A 61 -4.20 -0.73 -15.62
N GLN A 62 -3.29 -1.35 -16.38
CA GLN A 62 -2.56 -2.51 -15.92
C GLN A 62 -1.63 -2.19 -14.73
N TRP A 63 -1.01 -1.01 -14.72
CA TRP A 63 -0.19 -0.57 -13.60
C TRP A 63 -1.01 -0.36 -12.32
N GLN A 64 -2.20 0.22 -12.43
CA GLN A 64 -3.13 0.38 -11.30
C GLN A 64 -3.58 -0.99 -10.77
N LEU A 65 -3.93 -1.94 -11.65
CA LEU A 65 -4.26 -3.30 -11.26
C LEU A 65 -3.10 -4.01 -10.55
N HIS A 66 -1.88 -3.92 -11.08
CA HIS A 66 -0.71 -4.50 -10.42
C HIS A 66 -0.42 -3.84 -9.06
N THR A 67 -0.73 -2.55 -8.89
CA THR A 67 -0.56 -1.84 -7.62
C THR A 67 -1.64 -2.25 -6.61
N PHE A 68 -2.88 -2.46 -7.06
CA PHE A 68 -3.95 -3.06 -6.25
C PHE A 68 -3.57 -4.47 -5.79
N TRP A 69 -3.15 -5.35 -6.70
CA TRP A 69 -2.74 -6.71 -6.36
C TRP A 69 -1.55 -6.76 -5.42
N LEU A 70 -0.63 -5.81 -5.53
CA LEU A 70 0.46 -5.65 -4.59
C LEU A 70 -0.04 -5.30 -3.17
N LEU A 71 -0.97 -4.34 -3.04
CA LEU A 71 -1.59 -4.00 -1.76
C LEU A 71 -2.31 -5.22 -1.16
N PHE A 72 -3.09 -5.92 -1.98
CA PHE A 72 -3.80 -7.14 -1.58
C PHE A 72 -2.84 -8.25 -1.15
N PHE A 73 -1.76 -8.48 -1.91
CA PHE A 73 -0.74 -9.46 -1.57
C PHE A 73 -0.06 -9.13 -0.24
N LEU A 74 0.27 -7.86 0.00
CA LEU A 74 0.83 -7.43 1.28
C LEU A 74 -0.15 -7.68 2.44
N LEU A 75 -1.45 -7.41 2.24
CA LEU A 75 -2.48 -7.78 3.23
C LEU A 75 -2.52 -9.29 3.50
N VAL A 76 -2.48 -10.12 2.45
CA VAL A 76 -2.46 -11.59 2.60
C VAL A 76 -1.21 -12.06 3.35
N VAL A 77 -0.04 -11.48 3.07
CA VAL A 77 1.20 -11.78 3.79
C VAL A 77 1.08 -11.40 5.26
N LEU A 78 0.45 -10.27 5.60
CA LEU A 78 0.21 -9.88 6.99
C LEU A 78 -0.67 -10.91 7.71
N VAL A 79 -1.80 -11.29 7.10
CA VAL A 79 -2.69 -12.32 7.64
C VAL A 79 -1.95 -13.64 7.81
N GLY A 80 -1.10 -14.00 6.84
CA GLY A 80 -0.25 -15.20 6.91
C GLY A 80 0.78 -15.15 8.03
N LEU A 81 1.38 -13.98 8.31
CA LEU A 81 2.29 -13.79 9.44
C LEU A 81 1.58 -14.02 10.77
N PHE A 82 0.39 -13.43 10.95
CA PHE A 82 -0.41 -13.65 12.17
C PHE A 82 -0.90 -15.10 12.30
N ALA A 83 -1.33 -15.73 11.21
CA ALA A 83 -1.75 -17.13 11.21
C ALA A 83 -0.59 -18.08 11.56
N ALA A 84 0.58 -17.89 10.94
CA ALA A 84 1.78 -18.67 11.25
C ALA A 84 2.21 -18.48 12.70
N MET A 85 2.11 -17.25 13.21
CA MET A 85 2.39 -16.94 14.60
C MET A 85 1.47 -17.71 15.55
N GLY A 86 0.17 -17.78 15.28
CA GLY A 86 -0.77 -18.57 16.09
C GLY A 86 -0.57 -20.09 16.02
N ILE A 87 -0.03 -20.60 14.91
CA ILE A 87 0.33 -22.02 14.78
C ILE A 87 1.61 -22.34 15.56
N VAL A 88 2.63 -21.47 15.49
CA VAL A 88 3.94 -21.68 16.11
C VAL A 88 3.89 -21.44 17.62
N TYR A 89 3.15 -20.43 18.07
CA TYR A 89 2.96 -20.06 19.47
C TYR A 89 1.51 -20.31 19.85
N SER A 90 1.13 -21.58 20.00
CA SER A 90 -0.21 -21.98 20.42
C SER A 90 -0.45 -21.82 21.93
N GLU A 91 0.50 -21.26 22.66
CA GLU A 91 0.33 -20.93 24.07
C GLU A 91 -0.68 -19.79 24.20
N VAL A 92 -1.80 -20.08 24.87
CA VAL A 92 -2.94 -19.17 25.05
C VAL A 92 -2.47 -17.78 25.56
N ALA A 93 -1.48 -17.75 26.45
CA ALA A 93 -0.95 -16.51 27.01
C ALA A 93 -0.24 -15.61 25.98
N VAL A 94 0.46 -16.18 24.99
CA VAL A 94 1.14 -15.42 23.94
C VAL A 94 0.13 -14.94 22.90
N LEU A 95 -0.85 -15.80 22.55
CA LEU A 95 -1.91 -15.47 21.61
C LEU A 95 -2.82 -14.35 22.14
N ASP A 96 -3.22 -14.43 23.41
CA ASP A 96 -4.06 -13.41 24.08
C ASP A 96 -3.34 -12.04 24.13
N LEU A 97 -2.03 -12.03 24.33
CA LEU A 97 -1.22 -10.81 24.35
C LEU A 97 -1.22 -10.13 22.98
N VAL A 98 -1.15 -10.93 21.92
CA VAL A 98 -1.07 -10.47 20.52
C VAL A 98 -2.43 -10.00 20.04
N GLU A 99 -3.49 -10.73 20.37
CA GLU A 99 -4.87 -10.32 20.11
C GLU A 99 -5.22 -9.05 20.89
N GLY A 100 -4.77 -8.93 22.14
CA GLY A 100 -4.91 -7.72 22.95
C GLY A 100 -4.23 -6.49 22.32
N ILE A 101 -3.02 -6.67 21.76
CA ILE A 101 -2.32 -5.59 21.05
C ILE A 101 -3.05 -5.24 19.74
N GLY A 102 -3.47 -6.25 18.97
CA GLY A 102 -4.19 -6.05 17.71
C GLY A 102 -5.55 -5.35 17.89
N THR A 103 -6.30 -5.74 18.91
CA THR A 103 -7.59 -5.14 19.26
C THR A 103 -7.42 -3.70 19.75
N ALA A 104 -6.45 -3.42 20.62
CA ALA A 104 -6.15 -2.07 21.07
C ALA A 104 -5.73 -1.15 19.91
N TYR A 105 -4.94 -1.65 18.96
CA TYR A 105 -4.56 -0.91 17.76
C TYR A 105 -5.77 -0.65 16.84
N SER A 106 -6.60 -1.67 16.60
CA SER A 106 -7.82 -1.52 15.78
C SER A 106 -8.84 -0.58 16.44
N ALA A 107 -8.86 -0.50 17.77
CA ALA A 107 -9.67 0.43 18.54
C ALA A 107 -9.05 1.84 18.62
N ASN A 108 -7.92 2.08 17.94
CA ASN A 108 -7.19 3.35 17.92
C ASN A 108 -6.75 3.79 19.32
N GLN A 109 -6.53 2.84 20.24
CA GLN A 109 -6.12 3.07 21.63
C GLN A 109 -4.59 3.08 21.81
N ILE A 110 -3.86 2.44 20.91
CA ILE A 110 -2.40 2.41 20.89
C ILE A 110 -1.89 2.70 19.49
N ASP A 111 -0.80 3.46 19.42
CA ASP A 111 -0.13 3.76 18.16
C ASP A 111 0.75 2.61 17.69
N LEU A 112 1.08 2.64 16.40
CA LEU A 112 1.91 1.62 15.76
C LEU A 112 3.30 1.49 16.41
N SER A 113 3.85 2.57 16.99
CA SER A 113 5.11 2.56 17.75
C SER A 113 4.99 1.71 19.03
N VAL A 114 3.90 1.87 19.78
CA VAL A 114 3.62 1.15 21.01
C VAL A 114 3.33 -0.33 20.73
N VAL A 115 2.62 -0.61 19.64
CA VAL A 115 2.42 -1.98 19.13
C VAL A 115 3.77 -2.67 18.93
N LEU A 116 4.70 -1.99 18.25
CA LEU A 116 6.00 -2.54 17.92
C LEU A 116 6.88 -2.75 19.16
N GLU A 117 6.86 -1.82 20.12
CA GLU A 117 7.55 -1.95 21.39
C GLU A 117 7.06 -3.17 22.17
N ARG A 118 5.73 -3.36 22.24
CA ARG A 118 5.13 -4.51 22.92
C ARG A 118 5.43 -5.84 22.23
N PHE A 119 5.44 -5.87 20.91
CA PHE A 119 5.88 -7.06 20.16
C PHE A 119 7.38 -7.35 20.32
N TRP A 120 8.22 -6.33 20.48
CA TRP A 120 9.66 -6.50 20.67
C TRP A 120 10.03 -6.98 22.07
N ALA A 121 9.23 -6.61 23.08
CA ALA A 121 9.40 -7.04 24.46
C ALA A 121 9.18 -8.56 24.63
N ILE A 122 8.44 -9.21 23.73
CA ILE A 122 8.23 -10.65 23.76
C ILE A 122 9.39 -11.36 23.04
N GLY A 123 10.38 -11.78 23.82
CA GLY A 123 11.63 -12.35 23.30
C GLY A 123 11.45 -13.57 22.40
N GLU A 124 10.40 -14.36 22.63
CA GLU A 124 10.11 -15.57 21.83
C GLU A 124 9.72 -15.26 20.40
N ILE A 125 9.16 -14.07 20.12
CA ILE A 125 8.55 -13.74 18.83
C ILE A 125 9.40 -12.80 17.97
N ARG A 126 10.65 -12.52 18.40
CA ARG A 126 11.58 -11.60 17.73
C ARG A 126 11.72 -11.82 16.23
N TYR A 127 11.73 -13.08 15.78
CA TYR A 127 11.78 -13.41 14.34
C TYR A 127 10.53 -12.93 13.59
N PHE A 128 9.34 -13.07 14.17
CA PHE A 128 8.11 -12.52 13.60
C PHE A 128 8.06 -11.00 13.71
N THR A 129 8.59 -10.40 14.78
CA THR A 129 8.69 -8.94 14.90
C THR A 129 9.61 -8.35 13.82
N CYS A 130 10.75 -9.00 13.52
CA CYS A 130 11.60 -8.63 12.39
C CYS A 130 10.89 -8.82 11.03
N ALA A 131 10.17 -9.92 10.83
CA ALA A 131 9.40 -10.15 9.61
C ALA A 131 8.28 -9.11 9.44
N GLY A 132 7.58 -8.77 10.52
CA GLY A 132 6.56 -7.73 10.59
C GLY A 132 7.13 -6.34 10.31
N LEU A 133 8.34 -6.03 10.81
CA LEU A 133 9.05 -4.79 10.50
C LEU A 133 9.42 -4.67 9.02
N LEU A 134 9.98 -5.73 8.45
CA LEU A 134 10.31 -5.76 7.02
C LEU A 134 9.04 -5.62 6.17
N TRP A 135 7.98 -6.33 6.56
CA TRP A 135 6.67 -6.20 5.94
C TRP A 135 6.12 -4.78 6.06
N LEU A 136 6.24 -4.14 7.22
CA LEU A 136 5.77 -2.79 7.48
C LEU A 136 6.47 -1.77 6.56
N VAL A 137 7.79 -1.84 6.45
CA VAL A 137 8.56 -0.96 5.54
C VAL A 137 8.11 -1.16 4.09
N LEU A 138 7.91 -2.41 3.66
CA LEU A 138 7.41 -2.71 2.32
C LEU A 138 5.99 -2.17 2.11
N ALA A 139 5.08 -2.36 3.07
CA ALA A 139 3.70 -1.91 3.02
C ALA A 139 3.56 -0.38 2.94
N LEU A 140 4.39 0.35 3.65
CA LEU A 140 4.37 1.82 3.66
C LEU A 140 4.97 2.43 2.38
N VAL A 141 6.13 1.92 1.96
CA VAL A 141 6.95 2.57 0.92
C VAL A 141 6.62 2.06 -0.47
N TRP A 142 6.41 0.75 -0.62
CA TRP A 142 6.38 0.13 -1.95
C TRP A 142 5.12 0.45 -2.76
N PRO A 143 3.89 0.37 -2.20
CA PRO A 143 2.68 0.82 -2.89
C PRO A 143 2.72 2.31 -3.22
N LEU A 144 3.13 3.16 -2.26
CA LEU A 144 3.17 4.61 -2.44
C LEU A 144 4.15 5.01 -3.55
N LYS A 145 5.34 4.38 -3.59
CA LYS A 145 6.29 4.55 -4.70
C LYS A 145 5.65 4.24 -6.05
N ARG A 146 4.92 3.12 -6.18
CA ARG A 146 4.28 2.76 -7.46
C ARG A 146 3.17 3.73 -7.85
N VAL A 147 2.43 4.26 -6.88
CA VAL A 147 1.42 5.30 -7.12
C VAL A 147 2.06 6.59 -7.61
N LEU A 148 3.12 7.08 -6.96
CA LEU A 148 3.83 8.28 -7.38
C LEU A 148 4.47 8.13 -8.78
N GLN A 149 5.04 6.95 -9.06
CA GLN A 149 5.54 6.63 -10.42
C GLN A 149 4.41 6.68 -11.45
N GLY A 150 3.27 6.07 -11.14
CA GLY A 150 2.10 6.09 -12.03
C GLY A 150 1.59 7.50 -12.29
N ALA A 151 1.43 8.30 -11.23
CA ALA A 151 0.99 9.69 -11.29
C ALA A 151 1.95 10.58 -12.12
N TRP A 152 3.27 10.45 -11.93
CA TRP A 152 4.23 11.18 -12.76
C TRP A 152 4.23 10.75 -14.22
N ALA A 153 3.99 9.47 -14.51
CA ALA A 153 3.86 9.00 -15.89
C ALA A 153 2.63 9.57 -16.58
N VAL A 154 1.52 9.77 -15.85
CA VAL A 154 0.34 10.46 -16.37
C VAL A 154 0.69 11.90 -16.77
N PHE A 155 1.43 12.63 -15.93
CA PHE A 155 1.89 13.98 -16.26
C PHE A 155 2.85 14.01 -17.46
N ALA A 156 3.75 13.05 -17.54
CA ALA A 156 4.71 12.94 -18.63
C ALA A 156 4.11 12.36 -19.93
N GLY A 157 2.85 11.91 -19.90
CA GLY A 157 2.18 11.29 -21.04
C GLY A 157 2.88 10.03 -21.55
N CYS A 158 3.53 9.28 -20.65
CA CYS A 158 4.35 8.11 -20.97
C CYS A 158 3.91 6.90 -20.14
N PRO A 159 4.22 5.66 -20.56
CA PRO A 159 3.86 4.48 -19.78
C PRO A 159 4.59 4.50 -18.43
N PRO A 160 3.96 4.01 -17.34
CA PRO A 160 4.55 4.05 -16.00
C PRO A 160 5.86 3.25 -15.87
N ALA A 161 6.01 2.19 -16.66
CA ALA A 161 7.27 1.46 -16.76
C ALA A 161 8.33 2.21 -17.59
N GLY A 162 7.95 3.17 -18.42
CA GLY A 162 8.86 3.96 -19.27
C GLY A 162 9.59 5.08 -18.54
N LEU A 163 9.21 5.39 -17.29
CA LEU A 163 9.91 6.40 -16.48
C LEU A 163 11.38 6.01 -16.29
N GLY A 164 12.26 6.97 -16.61
CA GLY A 164 13.70 6.85 -16.46
C GLY A 164 14.11 6.47 -15.04
N ARG A 165 15.29 5.84 -14.91
CA ARG A 165 15.80 5.32 -13.64
C ARG A 165 15.84 6.39 -12.53
N GLY A 166 16.18 7.62 -12.86
CA GLY A 166 16.20 8.75 -11.92
C GLY A 166 14.83 9.07 -11.33
N ALA A 167 13.78 9.11 -12.15
CA ALA A 167 12.42 9.36 -11.68
C ALA A 167 11.89 8.23 -10.79
N ARG A 168 12.32 6.98 -11.04
CA ARG A 168 11.97 5.85 -10.17
C ARG A 168 12.59 5.97 -8.78
N TRP A 169 13.83 6.46 -8.69
CA TRP A 169 14.52 6.74 -7.42
C TRP A 169 13.91 7.94 -6.71
N LEU A 170 13.54 9.00 -7.45
CA LEU A 170 12.81 10.13 -6.88
C LEU A 170 11.47 9.70 -6.28
N ALA A 171 10.75 8.77 -6.92
CA ALA A 171 9.47 8.29 -6.39
C ALA A 171 9.66 7.47 -5.11
N LEU A 172 10.77 6.74 -5.02
CA LEU A 172 11.15 6.05 -3.79
C LEU A 172 11.49 7.04 -2.69
N ALA A 173 12.34 8.03 -2.98
CA ALA A 173 12.72 9.07 -2.03
C ALA A 173 11.50 9.85 -1.53
N ALA A 174 10.58 10.22 -2.43
CA ALA A 174 9.32 10.86 -2.08
C ALA A 174 8.43 9.97 -1.22
N ALA A 175 8.29 8.68 -1.55
CA ALA A 175 7.51 7.74 -0.73
C ALA A 175 8.09 7.61 0.69
N VAL A 176 9.41 7.51 0.81
CA VAL A 176 10.10 7.49 2.11
C VAL A 176 9.91 8.80 2.87
N ALA A 177 10.03 9.95 2.20
CA ALA A 177 9.84 11.25 2.82
C ALA A 177 8.40 11.48 3.30
N ILE A 178 7.40 11.05 2.53
CA ILE A 178 5.98 11.20 2.89
C ILE A 178 5.64 10.31 4.09
N GLN A 179 6.01 9.02 4.06
CA GLN A 179 5.73 8.10 5.17
C GLN A 179 6.58 8.41 6.40
N GLY A 180 7.85 8.77 6.21
CA GLY A 180 8.76 9.18 7.28
C GLY A 180 8.36 10.51 7.91
N GLY A 181 7.89 11.47 7.12
CA GLY A 181 7.35 12.73 7.61
C GLY A 181 6.06 12.52 8.43
N LEU A 182 5.18 11.63 7.98
CA LEU A 182 3.98 11.26 8.73
C LEU A 182 4.33 10.54 10.05
N MET A 183 5.29 9.62 10.03
CA MET A 183 5.85 9.02 11.25
C MET A 183 6.39 10.09 12.22
N ALA A 184 7.20 11.03 11.73
CA ALA A 184 7.76 12.08 12.57
C ALA A 184 6.68 12.99 13.15
N LEU A 185 5.64 13.31 12.38
CA LEU A 185 4.51 14.11 12.85
C LEU A 185 3.75 13.40 13.99
N VAL A 186 3.48 12.10 13.82
CA VAL A 186 2.77 11.30 14.84
C VAL A 186 3.59 11.14 16.12
N VAL A 187 4.92 11.07 16.03
CA VAL A 187 5.80 10.96 17.22
C VAL A 187 5.92 12.29 17.99
N VAL A 188 5.69 13.42 17.34
CA VAL A 188 5.85 14.76 17.94
C VAL A 188 4.55 15.28 18.59
N ILE A 189 3.39 14.72 18.23
CA ILE A 189 2.08 15.05 18.78
C ILE A 189 1.77 14.14 19.98
#